data_AF-A0A7J8Y9P0-F1
#
_entry.id   AF-A0A7J8Y9P0-F1
#
_cell.length_a   1.000
_cell.length_b   1.000
_cell.length_c   1.000
_cell.angle_alpha   90.00
_cell.angle_beta   90.00
_cell.angle_gamma   90.00
#
_symmetry.space_group_name_H-M   'P 1'
#
loop_
_entity.id
_entity.type
_entity.pdbx_description
1 polymer ?
#
loop_
_entity_poly.entity_id
_entity_poly.type
_entity_poly.pdbx_seq_one_letter_code
_entity_poly.pdbx_strand_id
1 'polypeptide(L)'
;WGGPGGYVYQKAYLEFFCSKEKLDALVNKCKPLSSITYIAVNKKGNLISNIGTDVNAVTWGVFPAKEIIQPTVVDPASFMVWKDEAFEIWSRAWAALYPEGDPSKKLLEEVQSSYYLVSLVENDYIGSDVFAVFGDL
;
A
#
# COMPACT_ATOMS: atom_id res chain seq x y z
N TRP A 1 9.52 -21.09 -1.98
CA TRP A 1 10.39 -20.68 -3.11
C TRP A 1 11.85 -20.76 -2.66
N GLY A 2 12.84 -20.52 -3.52
CA GLY A 2 14.27 -20.39 -3.16
C GLY A 2 15.09 -21.69 -2.92
N GLY A 3 14.45 -22.81 -2.59
CA GLY A 3 15.07 -24.15 -2.52
C GLY A 3 14.82 -24.86 -1.19
N PRO A 4 15.25 -26.14 -1.05
CA PRO A 4 15.06 -26.89 0.18
C PRO A 4 15.99 -26.40 1.31
N GLY A 5 15.56 -26.60 2.56
CA GLY A 5 16.39 -26.41 3.76
C GLY A 5 16.70 -24.96 4.13
N GLY A 6 15.98 -23.99 3.58
CA GLY A 6 16.10 -22.58 3.94
C GLY A 6 14.92 -22.02 4.72
N TYR A 7 14.99 -20.72 5.00
CA TYR A 7 13.98 -19.96 5.72
C TYR A 7 13.49 -18.80 4.86
N VAL A 8 12.20 -18.54 4.94
CA VAL A 8 11.53 -17.43 4.24
C VAL A 8 10.96 -16.48 5.28
N TYR A 9 10.98 -15.20 4.94
CA TYR A 9 10.55 -14.12 5.81
C TYR A 9 9.73 -13.12 5.02
N GLN A 10 8.78 -12.50 5.70
CA GLN A 10 7.92 -11.48 5.12
C GLN A 10 7.57 -10.42 6.15
N LYS A 11 7.57 -9.15 5.75
CA LYS A 11 6.96 -8.05 6.49
C LYS A 11 5.47 -7.99 6.19
N ALA A 12 4.65 -7.64 7.18
CA ALA A 12 3.23 -7.42 6.91
C ALA A 12 3.06 -6.22 5.97
N TYR A 13 2.27 -6.39 4.92
CA TYR A 13 1.99 -5.40 3.88
C TYR A 13 0.49 -5.26 3.70
N LEU A 14 0.00 -4.02 3.63
CA LEU A 14 -1.38 -3.69 3.28
C LEU A 14 -1.38 -2.63 2.18
N GLU A 15 -2.26 -2.80 1.20
CA GLU A 15 -2.54 -1.80 0.17
C GLU A 15 -4.04 -1.62 0.02
N PHE A 16 -4.51 -0.37 0.06
CA PHE A 16 -5.94 -0.09 0.03
C PHE A 16 -6.25 1.35 -0.40
N PHE A 17 -7.50 1.58 -0.81
CA PHE A 17 -8.06 2.91 -1.01
C PHE A 17 -8.78 3.39 0.25
N CYS A 18 -8.62 4.66 0.62
CA CYS A 18 -9.41 5.29 1.67
C CYS A 18 -9.64 6.79 1.43
N SER A 19 -10.63 7.36 2.13
CA SER A 19 -10.89 8.80 2.08
C SER A 19 -9.78 9.59 2.79
N LYS A 20 -9.69 10.89 2.51
CA LYS A 20 -8.69 11.77 3.14
C LYS A 20 -8.83 11.81 4.66
N GLU A 21 -10.06 11.80 5.17
CA GLU A 21 -10.35 11.83 6.60
C GLU A 21 -9.83 10.57 7.30
N LYS A 22 -10.04 9.40 6.70
CA LYS A 22 -9.53 8.12 7.22
C LYS A 22 -8.01 8.04 7.11
N LEU A 23 -7.43 8.55 6.02
CA LEU A 23 -5.98 8.65 5.88
C LEU A 23 -5.36 9.53 6.97
N ASP A 24 -5.96 10.67 7.28
CA ASP A 24 -5.45 11.57 8.32
C ASP A 24 -5.50 10.92 9.71
N ALA A 25 -6.57 10.18 10.02
CA ALA A 25 -6.67 9.40 11.24
C ALA A 25 -5.58 8.30 11.29
N LEU A 26 -5.39 7.56 10.19
CA LEU A 26 -4.36 6.53 10.07
C LEU A 26 -2.95 7.11 10.29
N VAL A 27 -2.60 8.18 9.58
CA VAL A 27 -1.29 8.85 9.68
C VAL A 27 -1.01 9.32 11.10
N ASN A 28 -2.02 9.86 11.80
CA ASN A 28 -1.87 10.25 13.20
C ASN A 28 -1.59 9.05 14.12
N LYS A 29 -2.23 7.90 13.88
CA LYS A 29 -1.98 6.65 14.63
C LYS A 29 -0.63 6.01 14.30
N CYS A 30 -0.09 6.24 13.09
CA CYS A 30 1.25 5.79 12.72
C CYS A 30 2.37 6.57 13.44
N LYS A 31 2.15 7.83 13.85
CA LYS A 31 3.20 8.68 14.48
C LYS A 31 3.94 8.02 15.66
N PRO A 32 3.27 7.38 16.64
CA PRO A 32 3.96 6.68 17.73
C PRO A 32 4.55 5.32 17.33
N LEU A 33 4.21 4.78 16.14
CA LEU A 33 4.61 3.45 15.67
C LEU A 33 5.78 3.58 14.70
N SER A 34 7.00 3.72 15.23
CA SER A 34 8.22 3.94 14.44
C SER A 34 8.57 2.81 13.46
N SER A 35 8.03 1.61 13.68
CA SER A 35 8.23 0.45 12.82
C SER A 35 7.32 0.45 11.58
N ILE A 36 6.25 1.26 11.58
CA ILE A 36 5.33 1.35 10.45
C ILE A 36 5.81 2.39 9.45
N THR A 37 5.85 2.00 8.18
CA THR A 37 6.11 2.88 7.05
C THR A 37 4.91 2.93 6.12
N TYR A 38 4.58 4.10 5.58
CA TYR A 38 3.46 4.26 4.65
C TYR A 38 3.80 5.19 3.48
N ILE A 39 3.12 4.94 2.36
CA ILE A 39 3.09 5.79 1.18
C ILE A 39 1.61 5.96 0.80
N ALA A 40 1.13 7.19 0.72
CA ALA A 40 -0.24 7.48 0.31
C ALA A 40 -0.26 8.52 -0.80
N VAL A 41 -0.95 8.23 -1.91
CA VAL A 41 -1.03 9.13 -3.07
C VAL A 41 -2.45 9.18 -3.63
N ASN A 42 -2.91 10.37 -3.98
CA ASN A 42 -4.19 10.54 -4.67
C ASN A 42 -4.00 10.55 -6.20
N LYS A 43 -5.11 10.53 -6.96
CA LYS A 43 -5.08 10.59 -8.43
C LYS A 43 -4.29 11.78 -8.98
N LYS A 44 -4.29 12.91 -8.27
CA LYS A 44 -3.57 14.14 -8.65
C LYS A 44 -2.06 14.08 -8.39
N GLY A 45 -1.57 13.02 -7.76
CA GLY A 45 -0.16 12.85 -7.39
C GLY A 45 0.25 13.55 -6.10
N ASN A 46 -0.70 13.98 -5.25
CA ASN A 46 -0.35 14.50 -3.94
C ASN A 46 0.06 13.36 -3.02
N LEU A 47 1.34 13.36 -2.64
CA LEU A 47 1.98 12.32 -1.83
C LEU A 47 2.00 12.69 -0.34
N ILE A 48 1.68 11.73 0.51
CA ILE A 48 1.83 11.77 1.97
C ILE A 48 2.59 10.51 2.37
N SER A 49 3.76 10.66 2.97
CA SER A 49 4.68 9.55 3.27
C SER A 49 5.50 9.84 4.52
N ASN A 50 5.93 8.80 5.24
CA ASN A 50 6.96 8.90 6.28
C ASN A 50 8.30 8.29 5.86
N ILE A 51 8.44 7.92 4.58
CA ILE A 51 9.69 7.42 3.99
C ILE A 51 10.15 8.31 2.83
N GLY A 52 11.46 8.28 2.57
CA GLY A 52 12.10 8.96 1.45
C GLY A 52 11.98 8.16 0.15
N THR A 53 13.11 8.00 -0.55
CA THR A 53 13.21 7.30 -1.84
C THR A 53 13.76 5.88 -1.72
N ASP A 54 13.97 5.39 -0.51
CA ASP A 54 14.60 4.10 -0.26
C ASP A 54 13.66 2.95 -0.61
N VAL A 55 14.23 1.90 -1.19
CA VAL A 55 13.52 0.67 -1.54
C VAL A 55 13.50 -0.27 -0.33
N ASN A 56 12.31 -0.67 0.10
CA ASN A 56 12.12 -1.51 1.28
C ASN A 56 11.89 -2.97 0.89
N ALA A 57 12.79 -3.89 1.27
CA ALA A 57 12.57 -5.32 1.09
C ALA A 57 11.46 -5.83 2.02
N VAL A 58 10.45 -6.50 1.45
CA VAL A 58 9.30 -7.02 2.19
C VAL A 58 9.19 -8.53 2.17
N THR A 59 9.84 -9.20 1.22
CA THR A 59 9.95 -10.66 1.18
C THR A 59 11.38 -11.04 0.90
N TRP A 60 11.97 -11.91 1.72
CA TRP A 60 13.31 -12.42 1.51
C TRP A 60 13.46 -13.86 2.02
N GLY A 61 14.57 -14.50 1.65
CA GLY A 61 14.86 -15.86 2.07
C GLY A 61 16.35 -16.15 2.11
N VAL A 62 16.72 -17.03 3.04
CA VAL A 62 18.09 -17.47 3.31
C VAL A 62 18.14 -18.98 3.12
N PHE A 63 19.01 -19.45 2.22
CA PHE A 63 19.07 -20.85 1.81
C PHE A 63 20.51 -21.38 1.89
N PRO A 64 20.73 -22.67 2.16
CA PRO A 64 22.07 -23.26 2.24
C PRO A 64 22.88 -23.03 0.96
N ALA A 65 24.13 -22.56 1.11
CA ALA A 65 25.07 -22.31 0.01
C ALA A 65 24.54 -21.36 -1.09
N LYS A 66 23.67 -20.40 -0.72
CA LYS A 66 23.16 -19.37 -1.62
C LYS A 66 23.26 -17.99 -0.96
N GLU A 67 23.32 -16.95 -1.79
CA GLU A 67 23.13 -15.57 -1.34
C GLU A 67 21.70 -15.33 -0.85
N ILE A 68 21.51 -14.25 -0.10
CA ILE A 68 20.17 -13.82 0.32
C ILE A 68 19.38 -13.41 -0.92
N ILE A 69 18.16 -13.93 -1.04
CA ILE A 69 17.27 -13.61 -2.15
C ILE A 69 16.15 -12.72 -1.63
N GLN A 70 15.95 -11.56 -2.24
CA GLN A 70 14.91 -10.58 -1.87
C GLN A 70 14.01 -10.26 -3.06
N PRO A 71 13.06 -11.15 -3.41
CA PRO A 71 12.31 -11.04 -4.67
C PRO A 71 11.23 -9.95 -4.67
N THR A 72 10.86 -9.40 -3.50
CA THR A 72 9.75 -8.44 -3.39
C THR A 72 10.16 -7.24 -2.56
N VAL A 73 9.91 -6.07 -3.11
CA VAL A 73 10.22 -4.78 -2.51
C VAL A 73 9.02 -3.84 -2.62
N VAL A 74 8.96 -2.86 -1.73
CA VAL A 74 8.13 -1.66 -1.87
C VAL A 74 9.04 -0.52 -2.27
N ASP A 75 8.79 0.04 -3.46
CA ASP A 75 9.56 1.14 -4.03
C ASP A 75 8.63 2.35 -4.26
N PRO A 76 8.89 3.50 -3.62
CA PRO A 76 8.11 4.72 -3.82
C PRO A 76 8.03 5.17 -5.29
N ALA A 77 9.09 4.99 -6.08
CA ALA A 77 9.07 5.39 -7.49
C ALA A 77 8.12 4.51 -8.30
N SER A 78 8.22 3.18 -8.13
CA SER A 78 7.28 2.22 -8.73
C SER A 78 5.84 2.45 -8.29
N PHE A 79 5.61 2.79 -7.02
CA PHE A 79 4.26 3.08 -6.50
C PHE A 79 3.62 4.31 -7.17
N MET A 80 4.42 5.33 -7.51
CA MET A 80 3.95 6.52 -8.23
C MET A 80 3.54 6.23 -9.67
N VAL A 81 4.11 5.21 -10.31
CA VAL A 81 3.68 4.73 -11.64
C VAL A 81 2.45 3.84 -11.50
N TRP A 82 2.48 2.91 -10.56
CA TRP A 82 1.37 1.99 -10.28
C TRP A 82 0.05 2.71 -9.98
N LYS A 83 0.10 3.85 -9.28
CA LYS A 83 -1.12 4.61 -8.93
C LYS A 83 -2.00 4.89 -10.15
N ASP A 84 -1.42 5.16 -11.32
CA ASP A 84 -2.18 5.57 -12.50
C ASP A 84 -3.08 4.41 -12.98
N GLU A 85 -2.51 3.22 -13.08
CA GLU A 85 -3.25 2.00 -13.39
C GLU A 85 -4.28 1.67 -12.29
N ALA A 86 -3.89 1.75 -11.02
CA ALA A 86 -4.77 1.47 -9.89
C ALA A 86 -6.00 2.39 -9.87
N PHE A 87 -5.81 3.70 -10.11
CA PHE A 87 -6.93 4.65 -10.20
C PHE A 87 -7.74 4.43 -11.48
N GLU A 88 -7.14 4.06 -12.61
CA GLU A 88 -7.87 3.81 -13.85
C GLU A 88 -8.91 2.68 -13.75
N ILE A 89 -8.66 1.66 -12.91
CA ILE A 89 -9.58 0.54 -12.68
C ILE A 89 -10.98 1.04 -12.24
N TRP A 90 -11.03 2.05 -11.35
CA TRP A 90 -12.29 2.62 -10.89
C TRP A 90 -13.16 3.14 -12.03
N SER A 91 -12.55 3.85 -13.00
CA SER A 91 -13.30 4.42 -14.12
C SER A 91 -13.50 3.42 -15.27
N ARG A 92 -12.41 2.79 -15.74
CA ARG A 92 -12.39 2.04 -17.00
C ARG A 92 -12.98 0.64 -16.86
N ALA A 93 -12.85 0.03 -15.68
CA ALA A 93 -13.40 -1.29 -15.42
C ALA A 93 -14.74 -1.21 -14.71
N TRP A 94 -14.84 -0.42 -13.63
CA TRP A 94 -16.03 -0.44 -12.77
C TRP A 94 -17.10 0.58 -13.19
N ALA A 95 -16.75 1.87 -13.27
CA ALA A 95 -17.72 2.92 -13.61
C ALA A 95 -18.26 2.78 -15.04
N ALA A 96 -17.46 2.23 -15.96
CA ALA A 96 -17.86 1.94 -17.34
C ALA A 96 -18.99 0.91 -17.48
N LEU A 97 -19.33 0.16 -16.43
CA LEU A 97 -20.46 -0.77 -16.42
C LEU A 97 -21.82 -0.06 -16.31
N TYR A 98 -21.82 1.22 -15.95
CA TYR A 98 -23.02 2.01 -15.72
C TYR A 98 -23.20 3.06 -16.83
N PRO A 99 -24.46 3.35 -17.24
CA PRO A 99 -24.73 4.36 -18.26
C PRO A 99 -24.40 5.77 -17.77
N GLU A 100 -24.32 6.71 -18.70
CA GLU A 100 -24.15 8.13 -18.36
C GLU A 100 -25.33 8.65 -17.53
N GLY A 101 -25.02 9.47 -16.52
CA GLY A 101 -26.01 10.03 -15.59
C GLY A 101 -26.45 9.07 -14.47
N ASP A 102 -25.97 7.82 -14.46
CA ASP A 102 -26.30 6.87 -13.39
C ASP A 102 -25.66 7.30 -12.04
N PRO A 103 -26.42 7.31 -10.94
CA PRO A 103 -25.89 7.65 -9.61
C PRO A 103 -24.73 6.76 -9.16
N SER A 104 -24.73 5.47 -9.52
CA SER A 104 -23.64 4.53 -9.18
C SER A 104 -22.35 4.87 -9.93
N LYS A 105 -22.46 5.29 -11.20
CA LYS A 105 -21.30 5.79 -11.96
C LYS A 105 -20.67 6.99 -11.27
N LYS A 106 -21.52 7.97 -10.92
CA LYS A 106 -21.09 9.20 -10.25
C LYS A 106 -20.37 8.91 -8.93
N LEU A 107 -20.88 7.98 -8.12
CA LEU A 107 -20.24 7.58 -6.87
C LEU A 107 -18.83 7.01 -7.10
N LEU A 108 -18.64 6.15 -8.10
CA LEU A 108 -17.33 5.56 -8.40
C LEU A 108 -16.33 6.62 -8.87
N GLU A 109 -16.77 7.59 -9.67
CA GLU A 109 -15.95 8.72 -10.11
C GLU A 109 -15.60 9.67 -8.94
N GLU A 110 -16.53 9.89 -8.01
CA GLU A 110 -16.31 10.64 -6.77
C GLU A 110 -15.26 9.94 -5.89
N VAL A 111 -15.36 8.63 -5.70
CA VAL A 111 -14.35 7.84 -4.96
C VAL A 111 -12.99 7.95 -5.64
N GLN A 112 -12.90 7.68 -6.94
CA GLN A 112 -11.65 7.76 -7.70
C GLN A 112 -10.98 9.13 -7.59
N SER A 113 -11.76 10.21 -7.60
CA SER A 113 -11.23 11.58 -7.62
C SER A 113 -10.86 12.13 -6.24
N SER A 114 -11.41 11.57 -5.16
CA SER A 114 -11.22 12.07 -3.79
C SER A 114 -10.38 11.16 -2.90
N TYR A 115 -10.26 9.86 -3.21
CA TYR A 115 -9.57 8.89 -2.36
C TYR A 115 -8.05 8.89 -2.58
N TYR A 116 -7.36 8.30 -1.62
CA TYR A 116 -5.94 8.00 -1.67
C TYR A 116 -5.73 6.50 -1.81
N LEU A 117 -4.76 6.11 -2.64
CA LEU A 117 -4.16 4.78 -2.63
C LEU A 117 -3.05 4.79 -1.56
N VAL A 118 -3.09 3.83 -0.64
CA VAL A 118 -2.20 3.75 0.51
C VAL A 118 -1.50 2.40 0.51
N SER A 119 -0.18 2.41 0.66
CA SER A 119 0.66 1.25 0.99
C SER A 119 1.16 1.40 2.42
N LEU A 120 1.09 0.33 3.22
CA LEU A 120 1.51 0.27 4.61
C LEU A 120 2.40 -0.97 4.82
N VAL A 121 3.55 -0.80 5.46
CA VAL A 121 4.48 -1.88 5.80
C VAL A 121 4.80 -1.82 7.29
N GLU A 122 4.67 -2.95 7.99
CA GLU A 122 5.19 -3.14 9.35
C GLU A 122 6.60 -3.73 9.27
N ASN A 123 7.62 -3.00 9.75
CA ASN A 123 9.02 -3.40 9.66
C ASN A 123 9.49 -4.33 10.79
N ASP A 124 8.79 -4.37 11.93
CA ASP A 124 8.99 -5.40 12.95
C ASP A 124 8.31 -6.71 12.51
N TYR A 125 8.99 -7.45 11.65
CA TYR A 125 8.51 -8.73 11.10
C TYR A 125 8.47 -9.88 12.12
N ILE A 126 8.88 -9.66 13.37
CA ILE A 126 8.88 -10.68 14.44
C ILE A 126 7.70 -10.46 15.39
N GLY A 127 7.53 -9.24 15.90
CA GLY A 127 6.53 -8.87 16.91
C GLY A 127 5.25 -8.23 16.35
N SER A 128 5.04 -8.29 15.04
CA SER A 128 4.07 -7.45 14.31
C SER A 128 2.62 -7.57 14.78
N ASP A 129 1.96 -6.42 14.89
CA ASP A 129 0.52 -6.29 14.71
C ASP A 129 0.22 -5.07 13.82
N VAL A 130 0.23 -5.28 12.50
CA VAL A 130 -0.12 -4.23 11.52
C VAL A 130 -1.56 -3.74 11.70
N PHE A 131 -2.44 -4.54 12.33
CA PHE A 131 -3.84 -4.16 12.54
C PHE A 131 -4.04 -3.20 13.71
N ALA A 132 -3.05 -3.06 14.61
CA ALA A 132 -3.11 -2.14 15.74
C ALA A 132 -3.39 -0.69 15.30
N VAL A 133 -2.90 -0.28 14.11
CA VAL A 133 -3.15 1.06 13.57
C VAL A 133 -4.64 1.29 13.26
N PHE A 134 -5.42 0.23 13.03
CA PHE A 134 -6.84 0.30 12.66
C PHE A 134 -7.80 0.18 13.85
N GLY A 135 -7.32 -0.14 15.06
CA GLY A 135 -8.13 -0.60 16.21
C GLY A 135 -9.28 0.30 16.70
N ASP A 136 -9.44 1.51 16.18
CA ASP A 136 -10.52 2.46 16.52
C ASP A 136 -10.67 3.53 15.41
N LEU A 137 -10.64 3.14 14.13
CA LEU A 137 -10.49 4.05 12.99
C LEU A 137 -11.81 4.45 12.33
#